data_AF-A0A6G3XRW1-F1
#
_entry.id   AF-A0A6G3XRW1-F1
#
_cell.length_a   1.000
_cell.length_b   1.000
_cell.length_c   1.000
_cell.angle_alpha   90.00
_cell.angle_beta   90.00
_cell.angle_gamma   90.00
#
_symmetry.space_group_name_H-M   'P 1'
#
loop_
_entity.id
_entity.type
_entity.pdbx_description
1 polymer ?
#
loop_
_entity_poly.entity_id
_entity_poly.type
_entity_poly.pdbx_seq_one_letter_code
_entity_poly.pdbx_strand_id
1 'polypeptide(L)'
;GGVFVAGGLAYALDCKNIHLVNVEFYTGVGTTLEMPVMLAPVPNAIDFSDKKVLIADDVADTGKTLKLVHDFCVDHVAEVRSAVIYEKSHSLVKCEYVWKKTDQWINFPWSVEKPVVRREGQVLDS
;
A
#
# COMPACT_ATOMS: atom_id res chain seq x y z
N GLY A 1 2.10 -4.74 0.05
CA GLY A 1 1.82 -5.67 1.16
C GLY A 1 1.85 -4.98 2.51
N GLY A 2 1.25 -3.79 2.63
CA GLY A 2 1.34 -2.93 3.81
C GLY A 2 0.76 -3.46 5.12
N VAL A 3 -0.02 -4.54 5.14
CA VAL A 3 -0.67 -5.08 6.36
C VAL A 3 0.36 -5.31 7.48
N PHE A 4 1.50 -5.92 7.18
CA PHE A 4 2.54 -6.21 8.16
C PHE A 4 3.21 -4.94 8.69
N VAL A 5 3.42 -3.96 7.82
CA VAL A 5 4.03 -2.67 8.16
C VAL A 5 3.08 -1.85 9.03
N ALA A 6 1.82 -1.74 8.61
CA ALA A 6 0.77 -1.03 9.32
C ALA A 6 0.56 -1.59 10.72
N GLY A 7 0.51 -2.93 10.88
CA GLY A 7 0.37 -3.58 12.18
C GLY A 7 1.54 -3.27 13.12
N GLY A 8 2.78 -3.35 12.63
CA GLY A 8 3.98 -3.05 13.41
C GLY A 8 4.03 -1.57 13.85
N LEU A 9 3.76 -0.65 12.93
CA LEU A 9 3.71 0.78 13.24
C LEU A 9 2.58 1.13 14.19
N ALA A 10 1.40 0.56 13.99
CA ALA A 10 0.24 0.82 14.86
C ALA A 10 0.51 0.42 16.30
N TYR A 11 1.12 -0.76 16.52
CA TYR A 11 1.54 -1.19 17.85
C TYR A 11 2.59 -0.25 18.45
N ALA A 12 3.63 0.10 17.69
CA ALA A 12 4.73 0.95 18.16
C ALA A 12 4.28 2.39 18.49
N LEU A 13 3.25 2.89 17.81
CA LEU A 13 2.75 4.26 17.95
C LEU A 13 1.49 4.36 18.83
N ASP A 14 1.06 3.27 19.48
CA ASP A 14 -0.22 3.18 20.22
C ASP A 14 -1.44 3.65 19.39
N CYS A 15 -1.43 3.34 18.09
CA CYS A 15 -2.51 3.67 17.18
C CYS A 15 -3.51 2.51 17.10
N LYS A 16 -4.70 2.69 17.67
CA LYS A 16 -5.75 1.66 17.68
C LYS A 16 -6.53 1.56 16.37
N ASN A 17 -6.52 2.63 15.57
CA ASN A 17 -7.34 2.74 14.36
C ASN A 17 -6.52 2.35 13.13
N ILE A 18 -6.86 1.23 12.50
CA ILE A 18 -6.22 0.74 11.27
C ILE A 18 -7.29 0.51 10.22
N HIS A 19 -7.07 1.07 9.04
CA HIS A 19 -7.91 0.87 7.85
C HIS A 19 -7.09 0.14 6.80
N LEU A 20 -7.62 -0.97 6.29
CA LEU A 20 -6.99 -1.71 5.20
C LEU A 20 -7.67 -1.34 3.88
N VAL A 21 -6.89 -0.89 2.91
CA VAL A 21 -7.36 -0.56 1.57
C VAL A 21 -6.83 -1.60 0.61
N ASN A 22 -7.73 -2.28 -0.08
CA ASN A 22 -7.37 -3.18 -1.18
C ASN A 22 -7.19 -2.33 -2.44
N VAL A 23 -5.97 -2.31 -2.97
CA VAL A 23 -5.67 -1.69 -4.26
C VAL A 23 -5.30 -2.79 -5.21
N GLU A 24 -6.04 -2.90 -6.30
CA GLU A 24 -5.74 -3.83 -7.38
C GLU A 24 -5.39 -3.06 -8.66
N PHE A 25 -4.42 -3.61 -9.37
CA PHE A 25 -4.25 -3.31 -10.78
C PHE A 25 -5.22 -4.24 -11.52
N TYR A 26 -6.51 -3.86 -11.54
CA TYR A 26 -7.57 -4.76 -12.00
C TYR A 26 -7.31 -5.24 -13.43
N THR A 27 -7.32 -6.55 -13.62
CA THR A 27 -7.31 -7.17 -14.94
C THR A 27 -8.37 -8.27 -14.99
N GLY A 28 -9.46 -8.01 -15.68
CA GLY A 28 -10.16 -9.10 -16.38
C GLY A 28 -9.18 -9.79 -17.32
N VAL A 29 -9.48 -11.03 -17.70
CA VAL A 29 -8.59 -11.90 -18.50
C VAL A 29 -7.97 -11.14 -19.69
N GLY A 30 -6.65 -10.94 -19.65
CA GLY A 30 -5.83 -10.73 -20.85
C GLY A 30 -5.21 -9.36 -21.13
N THR A 31 -5.44 -8.30 -20.34
CA THR A 31 -4.82 -6.98 -20.61
C THR A 31 -4.53 -6.16 -19.35
N THR A 32 -3.34 -5.59 -19.25
CA THR A 32 -2.94 -4.61 -18.21
C THR A 32 -3.39 -3.21 -18.64
N LEU A 33 -4.20 -2.52 -17.83
CA LEU A 33 -4.34 -1.06 -17.94
C LEU A 33 -3.31 -0.35 -17.07
N GLU A 34 -3.04 0.90 -17.40
CA GLU A 34 -1.93 1.68 -16.85
C GLU A 34 -2.15 2.16 -15.40
N MET A 35 -3.37 2.08 -14.85
CA MET A 35 -3.77 2.78 -13.61
C MET A 35 -4.41 1.87 -12.54
N PRO A 36 -4.05 2.04 -11.25
CA PRO A 36 -4.58 1.25 -10.12
C PRO A 36 -6.02 1.65 -9.73
N VAL A 37 -6.75 0.74 -9.08
CA VAL A 37 -8.12 0.96 -8.57
C VAL A 37 -8.24 0.50 -7.11
N MET A 38 -8.94 1.29 -6.27
CA MET A 38 -9.32 0.87 -4.92
C MET A 38 -10.57 -0.01 -4.97
N LEU A 39 -10.51 -1.18 -4.36
CA LEU A 39 -11.64 -2.10 -4.25
C LEU A 39 -12.46 -1.85 -2.99
N ALA A 40 -13.75 -2.17 -3.08
CA ALA A 40 -14.65 -2.12 -1.95
C ALA A 40 -14.25 -3.14 -0.86
N PRO A 41 -14.47 -2.82 0.43
CA PRO A 41 -14.97 -1.55 0.93
C PRO A 41 -13.90 -0.46 0.90
N VAL A 42 -14.18 0.64 0.18
CA VAL A 42 -13.35 1.84 0.23
C VAL A 42 -13.65 2.55 1.54
N PRO A 43 -12.64 3.00 2.30
CA PRO A 43 -12.88 3.75 3.53
C PRO A 43 -13.78 4.96 3.28
N ASN A 44 -14.65 5.29 4.23
CA ASN A 44 -15.46 6.49 4.10
C ASN A 44 -14.59 7.71 4.44
N ALA A 45 -14.47 8.65 3.50
CA ALA A 45 -13.70 9.88 3.67
C ALA A 45 -14.06 10.63 4.98
N ILE A 46 -15.33 10.60 5.38
CA ILE A 46 -15.84 11.25 6.61
C ILE A 46 -15.15 10.69 7.87
N ASP A 47 -14.71 9.44 7.88
CA ASP A 47 -14.09 8.80 9.04
C ASP A 47 -12.70 9.38 9.36
N PHE A 48 -12.12 10.16 8.44
CA PHE A 48 -10.79 10.75 8.51
C PHE A 48 -10.79 12.27 8.66
N SER A 49 -11.95 12.92 8.65
CA SER A 49 -12.05 14.38 8.82
C SER A 49 -11.25 14.85 10.04
N ASP A 50 -10.39 15.84 9.82
CA ASP A 50 -9.46 16.43 10.80
C ASP A 50 -8.43 15.47 11.43
N LYS A 51 -8.29 14.24 10.92
CA LYS A 51 -7.28 13.28 11.41
C LYS A 51 -5.95 13.42 10.69
N LYS A 52 -4.89 13.01 11.37
CA LYS A 52 -3.58 12.76 10.77
C LYS A 52 -3.52 11.29 10.34
N VAL A 53 -3.33 11.05 9.06
CA VAL A 53 -3.32 9.71 8.46
C VAL A 53 -1.89 9.35 8.04
N LEU A 54 -1.48 8.14 8.38
CA LEU A 54 -0.23 7.53 7.92
C LEU A 54 -0.57 6.36 7.00
N ILE A 55 -0.24 6.50 5.72
CA ILE A 55 -0.32 5.41 4.74
C ILE A 55 0.93 4.54 4.92
N ALA A 56 0.75 3.24 5.12
CA ALA A 56 1.85 2.30 5.31
C ALA A 56 1.83 1.24 4.20
N ASP A 57 2.96 1.05 3.52
CA ASP A 57 3.16 -0.06 2.58
C ASP A 57 4.55 -0.68 2.74
N ASP A 58 4.78 -1.85 2.16
CA ASP A 58 6.07 -2.53 2.25
C ASP A 58 7.12 -1.92 1.31
N VAL A 59 6.73 -1.57 0.08
CA VAL A 59 7.62 -0.95 -0.90
C VAL A 59 6.92 0.13 -1.75
N ALA A 60 7.57 1.28 -1.90
CA ALA A 60 7.27 2.24 -2.95
C ALA A 60 8.06 1.87 -4.22
N ASP A 61 7.48 0.99 -5.06
CA ASP A 61 8.10 0.54 -6.32
C ASP A 61 7.89 1.56 -7.46
N THR A 62 6.84 1.39 -8.25
CA THR A 62 6.38 2.47 -9.16
C THR A 62 5.75 3.64 -8.41
N GLY A 63 5.27 3.41 -7.19
CA GLY A 63 4.56 4.41 -6.38
C GLY A 63 3.10 4.64 -6.76
N LYS A 64 2.56 3.94 -7.77
CA LYS A 64 1.17 4.15 -8.25
C LYS A 64 0.12 3.86 -7.17
N THR A 65 0.29 2.77 -6.41
CA THR A 65 -0.60 2.40 -5.28
C THR A 65 -0.63 3.50 -4.23
N LEU A 66 0.53 3.92 -3.74
CA LEU A 66 0.65 4.99 -2.75
C LEU A 66 0.07 6.30 -3.27
N LYS A 67 0.30 6.64 -4.54
CA LYS A 67 -0.27 7.85 -5.14
C LYS A 67 -1.79 7.82 -5.12
N LEU A 68 -2.41 6.69 -5.51
CA LEU A 68 -3.87 6.56 -5.51
C LEU A 68 -4.45 6.75 -4.10
N VAL A 69 -3.87 6.11 -3.09
CA VAL A 69 -4.36 6.21 -1.71
C VAL A 69 -4.09 7.60 -1.13
N HIS A 70 -2.94 8.19 -1.43
CA HIS A 70 -2.60 9.54 -1.01
C HIS A 70 -3.56 10.58 -1.61
N ASP A 71 -3.78 10.53 -2.93
CA ASP A 71 -4.69 11.43 -3.64
C ASP A 71 -6.14 11.27 -3.14
N PHE A 72 -6.54 10.06 -2.72
CA PHE A 72 -7.81 9.85 -2.05
C PHE A 72 -7.88 10.54 -0.67
N CYS A 73 -6.80 10.52 0.11
CA CYS A 73 -6.81 11.08 1.46
C CYS A 73 -6.62 12.60 1.51
N VAL A 74 -5.83 13.19 0.60
CA VAL A 74 -5.29 14.56 0.76
C VAL A 74 -6.36 15.64 0.98
N ASP A 75 -7.52 15.51 0.34
CA ASP A 75 -8.63 16.47 0.45
C ASP A 75 -9.61 16.17 1.60
N HIS A 76 -9.37 15.12 2.37
CA HIS A 76 -10.28 14.61 3.39
C HIS A 76 -9.70 14.60 4.81
N VAL A 77 -8.41 14.89 4.97
CA VAL A 77 -7.69 14.73 6.25
C VAL A 77 -6.91 15.99 6.61
N ALA A 78 -6.56 16.14 7.89
CA ALA A 78 -5.73 17.28 8.34
C ALA A 78 -4.28 17.16 7.85
N GLU A 79 -3.77 15.93 7.75
CA GLU A 79 -2.42 15.63 7.30
C GLU A 79 -2.37 14.20 6.79
N VAL A 80 -1.73 13.96 5.64
CA VAL A 80 -1.43 12.62 5.13
C VAL A 80 0.07 12.50 4.92
N ARG A 81 0.66 11.40 5.38
CA ARG A 81 2.06 11.02 5.13
C ARG A 81 2.14 9.56 4.74
N SER A 82 3.25 9.16 4.13
CA SER A 82 3.53 7.80 3.71
C SER A 82 4.78 7.24 4.41
N ALA A 83 4.68 5.99 4.86
CA ALA A 83 5.78 5.22 5.42
C ALA A 83 5.98 3.90 4.67
N VAL A 84 7.22 3.62 4.25
CA VAL A 84 7.59 2.37 3.58
C VAL A 84 8.87 1.77 4.14
N ILE A 85 8.99 0.44 4.06
CA ILE A 85 10.25 -0.23 4.37
C ILE A 85 11.27 0.12 3.28
N TYR A 86 10.88 0.00 2.01
CA TYR A 86 11.76 0.27 0.88
C TYR A 86 11.19 1.30 -0.09
N GLU A 87 12.06 2.17 -0.60
CA GLU A 87 11.73 3.10 -1.70
C GLU A 87 12.68 2.86 -2.86
N LYS A 88 12.13 2.78 -4.07
CA LYS A 88 12.91 2.72 -5.31
C LYS A 88 13.20 4.12 -5.84
N SER A 89 14.32 4.27 -6.54
CA SER A 89 14.70 5.56 -7.14
C SER A 89 13.64 6.09 -8.11
N HIS A 90 13.03 5.18 -8.87
CA HIS A 90 12.02 5.45 -9.90
C HIS A 90 10.57 5.58 -9.37
N SER A 91 10.35 5.48 -8.06
CA SER A 91 9.01 5.70 -7.49
C SER A 91 8.52 7.12 -7.78
N LEU A 92 7.28 7.21 -8.25
CA LEU A 92 6.55 8.46 -8.51
C LEU A 92 6.22 9.24 -7.23
N VAL A 93 6.14 8.54 -6.10
CA VAL A 93 5.87 9.12 -4.78
C VAL A 93 7.14 9.07 -3.95
N LYS A 94 7.48 10.18 -3.30
CA LYS A 94 8.55 10.23 -2.31
C LYS A 94 7.92 10.19 -0.93
N CYS A 95 8.22 9.15 -0.17
CA CYS A 95 7.62 8.93 1.13
C CYS A 95 8.34 9.73 2.21
N GLU A 96 7.60 10.22 3.21
CA GLU A 96 8.16 10.96 4.33
C GLU A 96 9.02 10.07 5.23
N TYR A 97 8.67 8.79 5.34
CA TYR A 97 9.39 7.83 6.17
C TYR A 97 9.81 6.63 5.34
N VAL A 98 11.12 6.46 5.18
CA VAL A 98 11.71 5.36 4.40
C VAL A 98 12.80 4.71 5.25
N TRP A 99 12.70 3.40 5.49
CA TRP A 99 13.78 2.69 6.19
C TRP A 99 15.03 2.55 5.32
N LYS A 100 14.88 2.13 4.06
CA LYS A 100 16.01 2.00 3.13
C LYS A 100 15.64 2.28 1.68
N LYS A 101 16.48 3.04 0.97
CA LYS A 101 16.38 3.17 -0.50
C LYS A 101 17.19 2.07 -1.19
N THR A 102 16.63 1.43 -2.21
CA THR A 102 17.32 0.37 -2.97
C THR A 102 16.62 0.12 -4.30
N ASP A 103 17.36 -0.12 -5.38
CA ASP A 103 16.77 -0.56 -6.65
C ASP A 103 16.75 -2.08 -6.82
N GLN A 104 17.38 -2.83 -5.92
CA GLN A 104 17.41 -4.30 -5.95
C GLN A 104 16.04 -4.90 -5.65
N TRP A 105 15.74 -6.05 -6.27
CA TRP A 105 14.55 -6.85 -5.93
C TRP A 105 14.49 -7.17 -4.42
N ILE A 106 13.29 -7.17 -3.86
CA ILE A 106 13.06 -7.35 -2.42
C ILE A 106 12.27 -8.64 -2.21
N ASN A 107 12.85 -9.58 -1.47
CA ASN A 107 12.15 -10.78 -1.01
C ASN A 107 11.57 -10.50 0.38
N PHE A 108 10.27 -10.21 0.46
CA PHE A 108 9.61 -10.09 1.74
C PHE A 108 9.23 -11.45 2.32
N PRO A 109 9.32 -11.67 3.65
CA PRO A 109 8.96 -12.94 4.27
C PRO A 109 7.53 -13.40 3.98
N TRP A 110 6.61 -12.46 3.72
CA TRP A 110 5.20 -12.74 3.43
C TRP A 110 4.88 -12.96 1.95
N SER A 111 5.84 -12.78 1.04
CA SER A 111 5.61 -12.91 -0.41
C SER A 111 6.69 -13.66 -1.17
N VAL A 112 7.77 -14.10 -0.51
CA VAL A 112 8.86 -14.85 -1.15
C VAL A 112 8.47 -16.29 -1.50
N GLU A 113 7.54 -16.89 -0.74
CA GLU A 113 7.01 -18.22 -1.00
C GLU A 113 5.59 -18.16 -1.54
N LYS A 114 5.19 -19.21 -2.27
CA LYS A 114 3.82 -19.33 -2.79
C LYS A 114 2.80 -19.47 -1.65
N PRO A 115 1.55 -19.01 -1.86
CA PRO A 115 0.46 -19.28 -0.92
C PRO A 115 0.31 -20.78 -0.62
N VAL A 116 -0.01 -21.11 0.62
CA VAL A 116 -0.20 -22.51 1.05
C VAL A 116 -1.38 -23.20 0.37
N VAL A 117 -2.35 -22.42 -0.12
CA VAL A 117 -3.52 -22.92 -0.86
C VAL A 117 -3.27 -22.77 -2.37
N ARG A 118 -3.54 -23.85 -3.11
CA ARG A 118 -3.56 -23.86 -4.57
C ARG A 118 -5.01 -23.78 -5.06
N ARG A 119 -5.28 -22.91 -6.04
CA ARG A 119 -6.60 -22.78 -6.69
C ARG A 119 -6.43 -22.78 -8.21
N GLU A 120 -7.40 -23.34 -8.94
CA GLU A 120 -7.44 -23.18 -10.40
C GLU A 120 -7.62 -21.69 -10.75
N GLY A 121 -6.83 -21.19 -11.71
CA GLY A 121 -6.84 -19.79 -12.13
C GLY A 121 -6.16 -18.80 -11.17
N GLN A 122 -5.36 -19.27 -10.20
CA GLN A 122 -4.66 -18.39 -9.27
C GLN A 122 -3.61 -17.54 -9.99
N VAL A 123 -3.75 -16.21 -9.89
CA VAL A 123 -2.70 -15.25 -10.25
C VAL A 123 -1.75 -15.13 -9.05
N LEU A 124 -0.45 -15.22 -9.31
CA LEU A 124 0.60 -15.01 -8.31
C LEU A 124 1.22 -13.63 -8.56
N ASP A 125 1.39 -12.83 -7.51
CA ASP A 125 1.98 -11.49 -7.60
C ASP A 125 3.52 -11.50 -7.74
N SER A 126 4.09 -12.62 -8.20
CA SER A 126 5.53 -12.84 -8.41
C SER A 126 5.81 -14.06 -9.30
#